data_AF-A0A0F9AK54-F1
#
_entry.id   AF-A0A0F9AK54-F1
#
_cell.length_a   1.000
_cell.length_b   1.000
_cell.length_c   1.000
_cell.angle_alpha   90.00
_cell.angle_beta   90.00
_cell.angle_gamma   90.00
#
_symmetry.space_group_name_H-M   'P 1'
#
loop_
_entity.id
_entity.type
_entity.pdbx_description
1 polymer ?
#
loop_
_entity_poly.entity_id
_entity_poly.type
_entity_poly.pdbx_seq_one_letter_code
_entity_poly.pdbx_strand_id
1 'polypeptide(L)'
;LQQAPVLCGLALVENSLEKIQTACLVQPAEFMETDRKLLTHARQLLPRIPLDDLDILIVDEMGKNISGSGMDTNVIGSWRRDGGERTPDYRTLVVLDITEKSKGNAVGIGMADLTTRRVVNKIDLNTTYTNALTAGIWASARMPIALENDEATVLMALSRVRDPSQVRMARIKNTLKLENFWVTKALFPELEAKPEIIIDQNPILMEFDPKGKILPMS
;
A
#
# COMPACT_ATOMS: atom_id res chain seq x y z
N LEU A 1 19.70 8.49 -28.80
CA LEU A 1 20.95 9.19 -28.44
C LEU A 1 21.80 9.63 -29.64
N GLN A 2 21.67 9.03 -30.83
CA GLN A 2 22.43 9.48 -32.03
C GLN A 2 22.02 10.85 -32.60
N GLN A 3 20.93 11.46 -32.12
CA GLN A 3 20.39 12.73 -32.63
C GLN A 3 20.57 13.92 -31.66
N ALA A 4 21.16 13.72 -30.48
CA ALA A 4 21.40 14.79 -29.50
C ALA A 4 22.77 14.57 -28.82
N PRO A 5 23.72 15.53 -28.86
CA PRO A 5 25.01 15.39 -28.22
C PRO A 5 24.88 15.55 -26.71
N VAL A 6 24.61 14.45 -26.01
CA VAL A 6 24.56 14.40 -24.54
C VAL A 6 25.97 14.15 -24.00
N LEU A 7 26.48 15.06 -23.17
CA LEU A 7 27.82 14.94 -22.56
C LEU A 7 27.86 13.87 -21.44
N CYS A 8 26.87 13.90 -20.56
CA CYS A 8 26.67 12.94 -19.47
C CYS A 8 25.23 13.03 -18.95
N GLY A 9 24.81 12.04 -18.17
CA GLY A 9 23.56 12.04 -17.42
C GLY A 9 23.83 12.07 -15.92
N LEU A 10 22.91 12.65 -15.15
CA LEU A 10 22.88 12.52 -13.68
C LEU A 10 21.79 11.51 -13.34
N ALA A 11 22.18 10.35 -12.82
CA ALA A 11 21.24 9.33 -12.37
C ALA A 11 21.06 9.41 -10.86
N LEU A 12 19.81 9.34 -10.40
CA LEU A 12 19.43 9.51 -9.00
C LEU A 12 18.59 8.32 -8.55
N VAL A 13 18.79 7.88 -7.31
CA VAL A 13 17.88 6.96 -6.61
C VAL A 13 17.51 7.58 -5.28
N GLU A 14 16.20 7.70 -5.06
CA GLU A 14 15.62 8.13 -3.79
C GLU A 14 15.23 6.92 -2.94
N ASN A 15 15.30 7.06 -1.62
CA ASN A 15 14.79 6.07 -0.69
C ASN A 15 13.29 6.32 -0.37
N SER A 16 12.69 5.44 0.43
CA SER A 16 11.29 5.54 0.87
C SER A 16 10.94 6.83 1.63
N LEU A 17 11.93 7.60 2.07
CA LEU A 17 11.76 8.88 2.77
C LEU A 17 11.92 10.10 1.85
N GLU A 18 11.84 9.90 0.52
CA GLU A 18 12.01 10.94 -0.51
C GLU A 18 13.38 11.65 -0.43
N LYS A 19 14.41 10.97 0.09
CA LYS A 19 15.78 11.50 0.14
C LYS A 19 16.65 10.84 -0.92
N ILE A 20 17.45 11.64 -1.61
CA ILE A 20 18.49 11.14 -2.52
C ILE A 20 19.43 10.25 -1.71
N GLN A 21 19.47 8.98 -2.07
CA GLN A 21 20.36 7.99 -1.48
C GLN A 21 21.55 7.70 -2.41
N THR A 22 21.30 7.67 -3.73
CA THR A 22 22.34 7.51 -4.74
C THR A 22 22.29 8.65 -5.75
N ALA A 23 23.45 9.22 -6.08
CA ALA A 23 23.62 10.15 -7.19
C ALA A 23 24.92 9.83 -7.93
N CYS A 24 24.86 9.63 -9.24
CA CYS A 24 26.06 9.39 -10.04
C CYS A 24 25.99 10.08 -11.40
N LEU A 25 27.15 10.56 -11.86
CA LEU A 25 27.34 10.99 -13.24
C LEU A 25 27.63 9.77 -14.11
N VAL A 26 26.95 9.69 -15.25
CA VAL A 26 26.99 8.53 -16.15
C VAL A 26 27.37 9.01 -17.55
N GLN A 27 28.22 8.27 -18.25
CA GLN A 27 28.49 8.56 -19.66
C GLN A 27 27.40 7.97 -20.56
N PRO A 28 27.13 8.56 -21.75
CA PRO A 28 26.09 8.07 -22.65
C PRO A 28 26.18 6.58 -23.02
N ALA A 29 27.41 6.05 -23.10
CA ALA A 29 27.65 4.63 -23.40
C ALA A 29 27.15 3.68 -22.28
N GLU A 30 27.03 4.18 -21.06
CA GLU A 30 26.72 3.39 -19.86
C GLU A 30 25.28 3.58 -19.37
N PHE A 31 24.48 4.43 -20.04
CA PHE A 31 23.13 4.78 -19.61
C PHE A 31 22.25 3.56 -19.39
N MET A 32 22.19 2.63 -20.35
CA MET A 32 21.33 1.44 -20.27
C MET A 32 21.75 0.50 -19.14
N GLU A 33 23.06 0.30 -18.96
CA GLU A 33 23.57 -0.58 -17.92
C GLU A 33 23.35 0.02 -16.53
N THR A 34 23.61 1.32 -16.39
CA THR A 34 23.44 2.05 -15.15
C THR A 34 21.97 2.13 -14.76
N ASP A 35 21.07 2.40 -15.70
CA ASP A 35 19.62 2.39 -15.46
C ASP A 35 19.16 1.02 -14.92
N ARG A 36 19.58 -0.08 -15.55
CA ARG A 36 19.26 -1.44 -15.09
C ARG A 36 19.78 -1.73 -13.67
N LYS A 37 21.01 -1.32 -13.37
CA LYS A 37 21.64 -1.49 -12.04
C LYS A 37 20.91 -0.67 -10.99
N LEU A 38 20.67 0.62 -11.26
CA LEU A 38 20.00 1.52 -10.34
C LEU A 38 18.54 1.15 -10.13
N LEU A 39 17.84 0.65 -11.15
CA LEU A 39 16.48 0.12 -11.00
C LEU A 39 16.45 -1.08 -10.06
N THR A 40 17.44 -1.97 -10.15
CA THR A 40 17.56 -3.12 -9.23
C THR A 40 17.81 -2.65 -7.81
N HIS A 41 18.67 -1.65 -7.63
CA HIS A 41 18.95 -1.05 -6.33
C HIS A 41 17.71 -0.34 -5.76
N ALA A 42 17.05 0.50 -6.55
CA ALA A 42 15.85 1.22 -6.17
C ALA A 42 14.73 0.28 -5.69
N ARG A 43 14.57 -0.88 -6.33
CA ARG A 43 13.60 -1.91 -5.91
C ARG A 43 13.83 -2.44 -4.49
N GLN A 44 15.07 -2.44 -4.01
CA GLN A 44 15.42 -2.85 -2.64
C GLN A 44 15.08 -1.78 -1.60
N LEU A 45 14.90 -0.54 -2.04
CA LEU A 45 14.59 0.61 -1.18
C LEU A 45 13.10 0.91 -1.09
N LEU A 46 12.30 0.21 -1.89
CA LEU A 46 10.85 0.43 -1.92
C LEU A 46 10.26 0.11 -0.55
N PRO A 47 9.39 0.97 -0.01
CA PRO A 47 8.73 0.73 1.25
C PRO A 47 7.96 -0.60 1.18
N ARG A 48 8.12 -1.45 2.19
CA ARG A 48 7.41 -2.72 2.35
C ARG A 48 7.07 -2.95 3.81
N ILE A 49 5.97 -3.67 4.05
CA ILE A 49 5.74 -4.28 5.35
C ILE A 49 6.70 -5.48 5.43
N PRO A 50 7.46 -5.65 6.52
CA PRO A 50 8.45 -6.71 6.64
C PRO A 50 7.83 -8.10 6.91
N LEU A 51 6.66 -8.38 6.34
CA LEU A 51 5.86 -9.58 6.52
C LEU A 51 5.26 -9.97 5.17
N ASP A 52 5.42 -11.23 4.77
CA ASP A 52 4.91 -11.71 3.47
C ASP A 52 3.58 -12.47 3.59
N ASP A 53 3.10 -12.78 4.80
CA ASP A 53 1.87 -13.53 5.04
C ASP A 53 1.02 -12.87 6.14
N LEU A 54 -0.17 -12.38 5.76
CA LEU A 54 -1.19 -11.85 6.66
C LEU A 54 -2.56 -12.44 6.34
N ASP A 55 -3.36 -12.67 7.38
CA ASP A 55 -4.79 -12.90 7.21
C ASP A 55 -5.50 -11.62 6.78
N ILE A 56 -5.15 -10.49 7.41
CA ILE A 56 -5.81 -9.21 7.22
C ILE A 56 -4.77 -8.09 7.17
N LEU A 57 -4.81 -7.26 6.13
CA LEU A 57 -4.16 -5.95 6.10
C LEU A 57 -5.23 -4.86 6.09
N ILE A 58 -5.20 -3.99 7.11
CA ILE A 58 -6.04 -2.80 7.19
C ILE A 58 -5.22 -1.60 6.71
N VAL A 59 -5.77 -0.83 5.78
CA VAL A 59 -5.22 0.42 5.27
C VAL A 59 -6.18 1.55 5.63
N ASP A 60 -5.72 2.47 6.49
CA ASP A 60 -6.58 3.57 6.96
C ASP A 60 -7.04 4.47 5.81
N GLU A 61 -6.15 4.78 4.86
CA GLU A 61 -6.48 5.62 3.71
C GLU A 61 -5.73 5.22 2.43
N MET A 62 -6.42 5.34 1.29
CA MET A 62 -5.83 5.23 -0.05
C MET A 62 -5.93 6.55 -0.82
N GLY A 63 -5.21 6.67 -1.92
CA GLY A 63 -5.35 7.84 -2.78
C GLY A 63 -4.32 7.98 -3.89
N LYS A 64 -4.67 8.72 -4.95
CA LYS A 64 -3.74 8.97 -6.07
C LYS A 64 -2.49 9.74 -5.65
N ASN A 65 -2.59 10.51 -4.56
CA ASN A 65 -1.45 11.21 -3.96
C ASN A 65 -0.57 10.31 -3.07
N ILE A 66 -0.99 9.08 -2.78
CA ILE A 66 -0.21 8.07 -2.04
C ILE A 66 0.53 7.19 -3.05
N SER A 67 -0.18 6.73 -4.08
CA SER A 67 0.37 6.00 -5.22
C SER A 67 -0.47 6.28 -6.46
N GLY A 68 0.13 6.25 -7.65
CA GLY A 68 -0.60 6.47 -8.91
C GLY A 68 -1.79 5.52 -9.11
N SER A 69 -1.72 4.31 -8.55
CA SER A 69 -2.79 3.31 -8.51
C SER A 69 -3.64 3.35 -7.23
N GLY A 70 -3.57 4.43 -6.45
CA GLY A 70 -4.28 4.58 -5.18
C GLY A 70 -3.57 3.93 -3.98
N MET A 71 -3.03 2.72 -4.17
CA MET A 71 -2.15 2.01 -3.23
C MET A 71 -0.95 1.44 -3.99
N ASP A 72 0.21 1.38 -3.35
CA ASP A 72 1.42 0.81 -3.95
C ASP A 72 1.37 -0.73 -3.95
N THR A 73 1.40 -1.30 -5.15
CA THR A 73 1.41 -2.76 -5.38
C THR A 73 2.66 -3.46 -4.85
N ASN A 74 3.77 -2.75 -4.64
CA ASN A 74 4.94 -3.33 -3.97
C ASN A 74 4.70 -3.61 -2.49
N VAL A 75 3.72 -2.92 -1.89
CA VAL A 75 3.34 -3.08 -0.48
C VAL A 75 2.25 -4.13 -0.35
N ILE A 76 1.18 -4.04 -1.16
CA ILE A 76 -0.02 -4.90 -1.04
C ILE A 76 -0.01 -6.16 -1.92
N GLY A 77 1.01 -6.31 -2.78
CA GLY A 77 1.13 -7.38 -3.77
C GLY A 77 0.62 -6.99 -5.16
N SER A 78 1.48 -7.11 -6.17
CA SER A 78 1.15 -6.82 -7.58
C SER A 78 0.12 -7.77 -8.17
N TRP A 79 0.03 -8.99 -7.64
CA TRP A 79 -0.96 -9.98 -8.03
C TRP A 79 -2.41 -9.51 -7.87
N ARG A 80 -2.67 -8.54 -6.97
CA ARG A 80 -3.99 -7.91 -6.82
C ARG A 80 -4.43 -7.13 -8.05
N ARG A 81 -3.48 -6.68 -8.87
CA ARG A 81 -3.73 -5.97 -10.13
C ARG A 81 -3.55 -6.88 -11.34
N ASP A 82 -2.45 -7.63 -11.36
CA ASP A 82 -1.93 -8.28 -12.56
C ASP A 82 -2.14 -9.81 -12.55
N GLY A 83 -2.58 -10.38 -11.43
CA GLY A 83 -2.57 -11.83 -11.19
C GLY A 83 -1.16 -12.38 -10.98
N GLY A 84 -1.04 -13.71 -10.85
CA GLY A 84 0.24 -14.40 -10.64
C GLY A 84 0.44 -14.87 -9.19
N GLU A 85 1.70 -14.98 -8.79
CA GLU A 85 2.10 -15.46 -7.47
C GLU A 85 1.67 -14.48 -6.37
N ARG A 86 1.08 -15.01 -5.29
CA ARG A 86 0.61 -14.20 -4.16
C ARG A 86 1.77 -13.86 -3.24
N THR A 87 2.53 -12.82 -3.60
CA THR A 87 3.63 -12.31 -2.77
C THR A 87 3.63 -10.77 -2.73
N PRO A 88 3.49 -10.16 -1.53
CA PRO A 88 3.06 -10.80 -0.28
C PRO A 88 1.63 -11.38 -0.39
N ASP A 89 1.31 -12.40 0.41
CA ASP A 89 -0.03 -12.97 0.52
C ASP A 89 -0.79 -12.37 1.70
N TYR A 90 -1.49 -11.27 1.44
CA TYR A 90 -2.47 -10.74 2.37
C TYR A 90 -3.84 -11.27 1.98
N ARG A 91 -4.44 -12.14 2.79
CA ARG A 91 -5.67 -12.87 2.39
C ARG A 91 -6.90 -11.98 2.31
N THR A 92 -6.96 -10.91 3.10
CA THR A 92 -8.02 -9.88 3.05
C THR A 92 -7.39 -8.50 3.18
N LEU A 93 -7.61 -7.64 2.19
CA LEU A 93 -7.21 -6.24 2.21
C LEU A 93 -8.43 -5.36 2.48
N VAL A 94 -8.34 -4.55 3.53
CA VAL A 94 -9.37 -3.61 3.94
C VAL A 94 -8.88 -2.18 3.69
N VAL A 95 -9.70 -1.36 3.05
CA VAL A 95 -9.42 0.08 2.89
C VAL A 95 -10.53 0.88 3.58
N LEU A 96 -10.15 1.69 4.56
CA LEU A 96 -11.11 2.40 5.40
C LEU A 96 -11.46 3.78 4.89
N ASP A 97 -10.56 4.53 4.25
CA ASP A 97 -10.84 5.88 3.73
C ASP A 97 -10.14 6.19 2.39
N ILE A 98 -10.56 7.28 1.75
CA ILE A 98 -9.85 7.94 0.66
C ILE A 98 -9.38 9.31 1.16
N THR A 99 -8.14 9.66 0.85
CA THR A 99 -7.58 10.97 1.20
C THR A 99 -8.35 12.11 0.54
N GLU A 100 -8.48 13.23 1.25
CA GLU A 100 -9.09 14.45 0.69
C GLU A 100 -8.33 14.95 -0.56
N LYS A 101 -7.00 14.81 -0.55
CA LYS A 101 -6.12 15.21 -1.67
C LYS A 101 -6.41 14.45 -2.97
N SER A 102 -7.03 13.26 -2.89
CA SER A 102 -7.44 12.50 -4.08
C SER A 102 -8.70 13.07 -4.74
N LYS A 103 -9.42 13.99 -4.07
CA LYS A 103 -10.65 14.63 -4.57
C LYS A 103 -11.68 13.59 -5.07
N GLY A 104 -11.83 12.49 -4.33
CA GLY A 104 -12.74 11.40 -4.66
C GLY A 104 -12.26 10.44 -5.76
N ASN A 105 -11.07 10.64 -6.34
CA ASN A 105 -10.51 9.67 -7.27
C ASN A 105 -10.09 8.38 -6.54
N ALA A 106 -10.82 7.30 -6.80
CA ALA A 106 -10.66 6.01 -6.16
C ALA A 106 -10.01 4.96 -7.09
N VAL A 107 -9.20 5.40 -8.06
CA VAL A 107 -8.52 4.47 -8.97
C VAL A 107 -7.73 3.41 -8.17
N GLY A 108 -7.94 2.15 -8.50
CA GLY A 108 -7.31 1.00 -7.85
C GLY A 108 -7.97 0.54 -6.54
N ILE A 109 -9.09 1.14 -6.12
CA ILE A 109 -9.82 0.69 -4.91
C ILE A 109 -10.24 -0.78 -4.99
N GLY A 110 -10.52 -1.29 -6.20
CA GLY A 110 -10.87 -2.69 -6.44
C GLY A 110 -9.75 -3.69 -6.15
N MET A 111 -8.54 -3.25 -5.80
CA MET A 111 -7.51 -4.15 -5.25
C MET A 111 -7.79 -4.54 -3.80
N ALA A 112 -8.59 -3.74 -3.08
CA ALA A 112 -9.11 -4.09 -1.77
C ALA A 112 -10.22 -5.15 -1.89
N ASP A 113 -10.39 -5.93 -0.83
CA ASP A 113 -11.47 -6.91 -0.72
C ASP A 113 -12.70 -6.26 -0.07
N LEU A 114 -12.48 -5.47 0.99
CA LEU A 114 -13.53 -4.79 1.75
C LEU A 114 -13.25 -3.28 1.89
N THR A 115 -14.32 -2.50 1.95
CA THR A 115 -14.29 -1.06 2.27
C THR A 115 -15.53 -0.63 3.05
N THR A 116 -15.66 0.66 3.30
CA THR A 116 -16.77 1.26 4.03
C THR A 116 -17.74 2.00 3.11
N ARG A 117 -19.00 2.16 3.54
CA ARG A 117 -19.99 2.98 2.85
C ARG A 117 -19.54 4.43 2.73
N ARG A 118 -18.84 4.92 3.75
CA ARG A 118 -18.22 6.25 3.76
C ARG A 118 -17.25 6.42 2.58
N VAL A 119 -16.41 5.42 2.30
CA VAL A 119 -15.51 5.46 1.13
C VAL A 119 -16.29 5.55 -0.16
N VAL A 120 -17.25 4.65 -0.37
CA VAL A 120 -18.06 4.62 -1.60
C VAL A 120 -18.76 5.97 -1.84
N ASN A 121 -19.29 6.59 -0.79
CA ASN A 121 -19.96 7.89 -0.87
C ASN A 121 -19.00 9.05 -1.20
N LYS A 122 -17.69 8.89 -0.96
CA LYS A 122 -16.67 9.89 -1.31
C LYS A 122 -16.17 9.77 -2.76
N ILE A 123 -16.48 8.68 -3.45
CA ILE A 123 -15.93 8.41 -4.79
C ILE A 123 -16.55 9.35 -5.82
N ASP A 124 -15.70 10.06 -6.55
CA ASP A 124 -16.05 10.70 -7.81
C ASP A 124 -15.89 9.66 -8.94
N LEU A 125 -17.01 9.09 -9.37
CA LEU A 125 -17.04 8.08 -10.43
C LEU A 125 -16.57 8.65 -11.76
N ASN A 126 -16.87 9.92 -12.08
CA ASN A 126 -16.46 10.52 -13.34
C ASN A 126 -14.93 10.63 -13.42
N THR A 127 -14.30 11.14 -12.36
CA THR A 127 -12.83 11.21 -12.27
C THR A 127 -12.20 9.82 -12.27
N THR A 128 -12.77 8.87 -11.51
CA THR A 128 -12.26 7.50 -11.42
C THR A 128 -12.33 6.79 -12.77
N TYR A 129 -13.47 6.86 -13.47
CA TYR A 129 -13.67 6.23 -14.78
C TYR A 129 -12.81 6.89 -15.86
N THR A 130 -12.72 8.22 -15.89
CA THR A 130 -11.87 8.93 -16.84
C THR A 130 -10.41 8.45 -16.74
N ASN A 131 -9.89 8.30 -15.52
CA ASN A 131 -8.54 7.78 -15.31
C ASN A 131 -8.41 6.31 -15.76
N ALA A 132 -9.34 5.45 -15.37
CA ALA A 132 -9.31 4.02 -15.72
C ALA A 132 -9.39 3.79 -17.24
N LEU A 133 -10.24 4.55 -17.93
CA LEU A 133 -10.39 4.49 -19.39
C LEU A 133 -9.16 5.04 -20.11
N THR A 134 -8.63 6.18 -19.68
CA THR A 134 -7.43 6.79 -20.28
C THR A 134 -6.19 5.91 -20.09
N ALA A 135 -6.05 5.26 -18.94
CA ALA A 135 -4.95 4.33 -18.67
C ALA A 135 -5.11 2.97 -19.38
N GLY A 136 -6.30 2.65 -19.89
CA GLY A 136 -6.61 1.33 -20.47
C GLY A 136 -6.72 0.19 -19.45
N ILE A 137 -6.78 0.50 -18.15
CA ILE A 137 -6.82 -0.49 -17.05
C ILE A 137 -8.21 -0.46 -16.42
N TRP A 138 -9.22 -1.01 -17.09
CA TRP A 138 -10.60 -0.89 -16.63
C TRP A 138 -10.85 -1.56 -15.28
N ALA A 139 -10.08 -2.61 -14.96
CA ALA A 139 -10.13 -3.27 -13.66
C ALA A 139 -9.83 -2.32 -12.49
N SER A 140 -9.10 -1.22 -12.72
CA SER A 140 -8.82 -0.22 -11.67
C SER A 140 -10.04 0.60 -11.24
N ALA A 141 -11.18 0.46 -11.94
CA ALA A 141 -12.46 1.06 -11.54
C ALA A 141 -13.42 0.07 -10.84
N ARG A 142 -13.01 -1.19 -10.62
CA ARG A 142 -13.81 -2.17 -9.86
C ARG A 142 -13.99 -1.73 -8.41
N MET A 143 -15.11 -2.09 -7.81
CA MET A 143 -15.44 -1.76 -6.42
C MET A 143 -15.36 -2.98 -5.50
N PRO A 144 -14.77 -2.84 -4.30
CA PRO A 144 -14.82 -3.86 -3.25
C PRO A 144 -16.21 -3.92 -2.59
N ILE A 145 -16.39 -4.89 -1.68
CA ILE A 145 -17.61 -4.98 -0.87
C ILE A 145 -17.60 -3.84 0.16
N ALA A 146 -18.65 -3.02 0.18
CA ALA A 146 -18.78 -1.90 1.10
C ALA A 146 -19.71 -2.21 2.27
N LEU A 147 -19.16 -2.18 3.48
CA LEU A 147 -19.87 -2.39 4.75
C LEU A 147 -20.24 -1.05 5.39
N GLU A 148 -21.07 -1.07 6.43
CA GLU A 148 -21.65 0.13 7.01
C GLU A 148 -20.61 1.12 7.56
N ASN A 149 -19.66 0.62 8.36
CA ASN A 149 -18.62 1.40 9.03
C ASN A 149 -17.32 0.57 9.18
N ASP A 150 -16.30 1.16 9.81
CA ASP A 150 -14.97 0.55 9.95
C ASP A 150 -15.06 -0.73 10.83
N GLU A 151 -15.81 -0.68 11.93
CA GLU A 151 -16.05 -1.82 12.83
C GLU A 151 -16.66 -3.02 12.10
N ALA A 152 -17.76 -2.81 11.38
CA ALA A 152 -18.40 -3.87 10.58
C ALA A 152 -17.46 -4.44 9.51
N THR A 153 -16.58 -3.59 8.95
CA THR A 153 -15.59 -4.01 7.95
C THR A 153 -14.52 -4.92 8.57
N VAL A 154 -13.98 -4.53 9.73
CA VAL A 154 -12.98 -5.32 10.46
C VAL A 154 -13.58 -6.63 10.96
N LEU A 155 -14.78 -6.61 11.54
CA LEU A 155 -15.49 -7.81 11.98
C LEU A 155 -15.77 -8.78 10.83
N MET A 156 -16.14 -8.26 9.65
CA MET A 156 -16.32 -9.08 8.45
C MET A 156 -15.00 -9.74 8.02
N ALA A 157 -13.90 -9.01 8.01
CA ALA A 157 -12.57 -9.57 7.72
C ALA A 157 -12.20 -10.68 8.72
N LEU A 158 -12.42 -10.44 10.02
CA LEU A 158 -12.16 -11.41 11.09
C LEU A 158 -13.02 -12.68 10.97
N SER A 159 -14.26 -12.57 10.46
CA SER A 159 -15.14 -13.73 10.26
C SER A 159 -14.60 -14.78 9.29
N ARG A 160 -13.63 -14.39 8.44
CA ARG A 160 -12.93 -15.28 7.49
C ARG A 160 -11.75 -16.02 8.12
N VAL A 161 -11.33 -15.61 9.32
CA VAL A 161 -10.19 -16.18 10.04
C VAL A 161 -10.67 -17.34 10.90
N ARG A 162 -10.02 -18.50 10.76
CA ARG A 162 -10.42 -19.73 11.47
C ARG A 162 -10.34 -19.59 12.99
N ASP A 163 -9.28 -18.96 13.48
CA ASP A 163 -9.06 -18.68 14.90
C ASP A 163 -8.68 -17.20 15.08
N PRO A 164 -9.67 -16.33 15.39
CA PRO A 164 -9.42 -14.91 15.61
C PRO A 164 -8.42 -14.60 16.73
N SER A 165 -8.17 -15.52 17.67
CA SER A 165 -7.19 -15.30 18.75
C SER A 165 -5.74 -15.38 18.25
N GLN A 166 -5.51 -16.05 17.11
CA GLN A 166 -4.21 -16.20 16.46
C GLN A 166 -4.13 -15.42 15.13
N VAL A 167 -5.07 -14.51 14.89
CA VAL A 167 -5.13 -13.77 13.63
C VAL A 167 -3.81 -13.04 13.35
N ARG A 168 -3.29 -13.19 12.13
CA ARG A 168 -2.14 -12.44 11.62
C ARG A 168 -2.64 -11.19 10.92
N MET A 169 -2.76 -10.09 11.67
CA MET A 169 -3.32 -8.85 11.16
C MET A 169 -2.36 -7.69 11.34
N ALA A 170 -2.24 -6.85 10.31
CA ALA A 170 -1.53 -5.59 10.37
C ALA A 170 -2.44 -4.42 10.00
N ARG A 171 -2.14 -3.23 10.52
CA ARG A 171 -2.81 -1.97 10.17
C ARG A 171 -1.76 -0.92 9.85
N ILE A 172 -1.89 -0.30 8.68
CA ILE A 172 -1.01 0.76 8.19
C ILE A 172 -1.81 2.03 7.95
N LYS A 173 -1.14 3.18 8.00
CA LYS A 173 -1.78 4.46 7.65
C LYS A 173 -2.12 4.46 6.17
N ASN A 174 -1.11 4.24 5.34
CA ASN A 174 -1.25 4.07 3.90
C ASN A 174 0.05 3.44 3.35
N THR A 175 0.08 3.07 2.07
CA THR A 175 1.24 2.40 1.47
C THR A 175 2.47 3.30 1.26
N LEU A 176 2.37 4.60 1.54
CA LEU A 176 3.49 5.53 1.49
C LEU A 176 4.16 5.69 2.88
N LYS A 177 3.37 5.65 3.96
CA LYS A 177 3.83 5.85 5.34
C LYS A 177 3.84 4.51 6.09
N LEU A 178 4.97 3.80 6.01
CA LEU A 178 5.18 2.48 6.61
C LEU A 178 6.16 2.47 7.78
N GLU A 179 6.60 3.64 8.23
CA GLU A 179 7.55 3.75 9.35
C GLU A 179 6.94 3.22 10.66
N ASN A 180 5.63 3.38 10.82
CA ASN A 180 4.86 2.89 11.95
C ASN A 180 3.64 2.11 11.45
N PHE A 181 3.42 0.93 12.01
CA PHE A 181 2.26 0.09 11.72
C PHE A 181 1.92 -0.75 12.95
N TRP A 182 0.65 -1.09 13.09
CA TRP A 182 0.19 -1.96 14.16
C TRP A 182 0.13 -3.40 13.68
N VAL A 183 0.40 -4.33 14.58
CA VAL A 183 0.31 -5.77 14.33
C VAL A 183 -0.33 -6.48 15.51
N THR A 184 -0.93 -7.62 15.24
CA THR A 184 -1.35 -8.53 16.30
C THR A 184 -0.15 -9.29 16.88
N LYS A 185 -0.29 -9.74 18.12
CA LYS A 185 0.76 -10.46 18.86
C LYS A 185 1.27 -11.71 18.13
N ALA A 186 0.44 -12.35 17.30
CA ALA A 186 0.81 -13.51 16.50
C ALA A 186 2.01 -13.26 15.55
N LEU A 187 2.31 -11.99 15.24
CA LEU A 187 3.39 -11.60 14.34
C LEU A 187 4.70 -11.26 15.07
N PHE A 188 4.71 -11.18 16.40
CA PHE A 188 5.88 -10.77 17.18
C PHE A 188 7.12 -11.65 16.93
N PRO A 189 7.03 -13.00 16.94
CA PRO A 189 8.22 -13.84 16.74
C PRO A 189 8.94 -13.59 15.41
N GLU A 190 8.21 -13.22 14.36
CA GLU A 190 8.77 -12.92 13.03
C GLU A 190 9.40 -11.53 12.98
N LEU A 191 8.85 -10.57 13.73
CA LEU A 191 9.31 -9.19 13.78
C LEU A 191 10.49 -9.00 14.76
N GLU A 192 10.50 -9.70 15.89
CA GLU A 192 11.61 -9.68 16.86
C GLU A 192 12.92 -10.21 16.25
N ALA A 193 12.82 -11.08 15.24
CA ALA A 193 13.97 -11.59 14.51
C ALA A 193 14.60 -10.55 13.55
N LYS A 194 13.98 -9.38 13.36
CA LYS A 194 14.41 -8.36 12.41
C LYS A 194 15.07 -7.17 13.13
N PRO A 195 16.38 -6.95 12.95
CA PRO A 195 17.12 -5.92 13.70
C PRO A 195 16.66 -4.49 13.38
N GLU A 196 16.02 -4.26 12.24
CA GLU A 196 15.48 -2.97 11.82
C GLU A 196 14.12 -2.63 12.45
N ILE A 197 13.49 -3.56 13.16
CA ILE A 197 12.16 -3.39 13.76
C ILE A 197 12.28 -3.11 15.26
N ILE A 198 11.59 -2.05 15.69
CA ILE A 198 11.41 -1.71 17.10
C ILE A 198 9.96 -1.99 17.45
N ILE A 199 9.73 -2.91 18.39
CA ILE A 199 8.39 -3.23 18.88
C ILE A 199 8.12 -2.44 20.14
N ASP A 200 7.06 -1.63 20.12
CA ASP A 200 6.50 -1.07 21.36
C ASP A 200 5.84 -2.20 22.15
N GLN A 201 6.32 -2.42 23.37
CA GLN A 201 5.87 -3.49 24.25
C GLN A 201 4.56 -3.15 24.97
N ASN A 202 4.02 -1.94 24.78
CA ASN A 202 2.73 -1.54 25.33
C ASN A 202 1.60 -1.97 24.37
N PRO A 203 0.80 -2.99 24.71
CA PRO A 203 -0.31 -3.39 23.87
C PRO A 203 -1.39 -2.30 23.86
N ILE A 204 -1.89 -2.01 22.67
CA ILE A 204 -2.98 -1.05 22.46
C ILE A 204 -4.21 -1.83 21.97
N LEU A 205 -5.38 -1.45 22.47
CA LEU A 205 -6.64 -2.01 21.99
C LEU A 205 -7.06 -1.33 20.69
N MET A 206 -7.60 -2.13 19.76
CA MET A 206 -8.29 -1.58 18.60
C MET A 206 -9.66 -1.08 19.05
N GLU A 207 -9.79 0.24 19.16
CA GLU A 207 -11.01 0.88 19.62
C GLU A 207 -11.76 1.55 18.46
N PHE A 208 -13.08 1.64 18.63
CA PHE A 208 -13.99 2.29 17.70
C PHE A 208 -14.79 3.37 18.42
N ASP A 209 -15.10 4.45 17.73
CA ASP A 209 -16.01 5.49 18.22
C ASP A 209 -17.47 4.98 18.20
N PRO A 210 -18.44 5.71 18.80
CA PRO A 210 -19.85 5.28 18.81
C PRO A 210 -20.51 5.16 17.44
N LYS A 211 -19.86 5.60 16.35
CA LYS A 211 -20.32 5.45 14.96
C LYS A 211 -19.65 4.26 14.27
N GLY A 212 -18.83 3.49 14.99
CA GLY A 212 -18.05 2.36 14.47
C GLY A 212 -16.88 2.81 13.60
N LYS A 213 -16.37 4.04 13.76
CA LYS A 213 -15.13 4.48 13.11
C LYS A 213 -13.93 4.07 13.95
N ILE A 214 -12.92 3.49 13.33
CA ILE A 214 -11.71 3.08 14.05
C ILE A 214 -10.96 4.32 14.54
N LEU A 215 -10.42 4.27 15.76
CA LEU A 215 -9.60 5.36 16.28
C LEU A 215 -8.25 5.43 15.53
N PRO A 216 -7.66 6.63 15.36
CA PRO A 216 -6.36 6.80 14.70
C PRO A 216 -5.25 6.00 15.39
N MET A 217 -4.24 5.60 14.62
CA MET A 217 -2.99 5.14 15.20
C MET A 217 -2.33 6.31 15.94
N SER A 218 -2.05 6.13 17.23
CA SER A 218 -1.37 7.09 18.12
C SER A 218 0.14 7.13 17.87
#